data_AF-A0A5N8HPM3-F1
#
_entry.id   AF-A0A5N8HPM3-F1
#
_cell.length_a   1.000
_cell.length_b   1.000
_cell.length_c   1.000
_cell.angle_alpha   90.00
_cell.angle_beta   90.00
_cell.angle_gamma   90.00
#
_symmetry.space_group_name_H-M   'P 1'
#
loop_
_entity.id
_entity.type
_entity.pdbx_description
1 polymer ?
#
loop_
_entity_poly.entity_id
_entity_poly.type
_entity_poly.pdbx_seq_one_letter_code
_entity_poly.pdbx_strand_id
1 'polypeptide(L)'
;DIVMTLAKRDWDMIIQELYKDAWLLPESIIDGYIRSDDSSIRQVGAGGQLTYNQAMQLANDSSNNVVTSLTFKLAEMKHHGQLLRMTPQESDKVAAYLYQKFENDDDLIRVLFLALPDNLQFNFVKRMEKKSPAYFCCRDMQVIHSDAALQRLLTRFNDPEGWSNLAKNQYLSTSMKQKIWQRALSHRKNNPKADSAAYETSADMILSELISHGEVDDQMLLNATALIRLEDWDFLESALVSWDNLPAVVLKELQQNTPRNDIWAKFFLRQENSSRAQVDEALRVYYALDPDALAQLDVLAKQPDRIWWSTLAKSNLTFFKFGALNNRHTPPAVLAAEIDPEWWIVAMNNPR
;
A
#
# COMPACT_ATOMS: atom_id res chain seq x y z
N ASP A 1 -46.63 27.14 23.70
CA ASP A 1 -45.35 26.95 24.41
C ASP A 1 -44.94 25.49 24.55
N ILE A 2 -45.66 24.62 25.27
CA ILE A 2 -45.29 23.19 25.43
C ILE A 2 -45.14 22.44 24.09
N VAL A 3 -46.00 22.72 23.11
CA VAL A 3 -45.92 22.13 21.76
C VAL A 3 -44.70 22.61 20.97
N MET A 4 -44.26 23.87 21.15
CA MET A 4 -43.05 24.40 20.51
C MET A 4 -41.78 23.88 21.18
N THR A 5 -41.80 23.66 22.50
CA THR A 5 -40.67 23.07 23.23
C THR A 5 -40.51 21.57 22.93
N LEU A 6 -41.61 20.84 22.73
CA LEU A 6 -41.59 19.45 22.29
C LEU A 6 -41.12 19.33 20.83
N ALA A 7 -41.60 20.19 19.93
CA ALA A 7 -41.13 20.23 18.55
C ALA A 7 -39.63 20.56 18.44
N LYS A 8 -39.10 21.44 19.31
CA LYS A 8 -37.67 21.79 19.36
C LYS A 8 -36.84 20.65 19.95
N ARG A 9 -37.31 19.98 21.00
CA ARG A 9 -36.64 18.81 21.61
C ARG A 9 -36.59 17.61 20.66
N ASP A 10 -37.67 17.35 19.93
CA ASP A 10 -37.71 16.27 18.93
C ASP A 10 -36.89 16.64 17.69
N TRP A 11 -36.81 17.93 17.31
CA TRP A 11 -35.85 18.42 16.32
C TRP A 11 -34.40 18.26 16.78
N ASP A 12 -34.07 18.62 18.02
CA ASP A 12 -32.72 18.48 18.57
C ASP A 12 -32.30 17.00 18.69
N MET A 13 -33.24 16.09 19.00
CA MET A 13 -33.01 14.65 19.07
C MET A 13 -32.87 14.00 17.68
N ILE A 14 -33.67 14.43 16.70
CA ILE A 14 -33.55 14.01 15.29
C ILE A 14 -32.27 14.55 14.66
N ILE A 15 -31.88 15.81 14.94
CA ILE A 15 -30.57 16.36 14.57
C ILE A 15 -29.47 15.53 15.25
N GLN A 16 -29.59 15.17 16.53
CA GLN A 16 -28.55 14.41 17.23
C GLN A 16 -28.30 13.00 16.68
N GLU A 17 -29.32 12.33 16.15
CA GLU A 17 -29.12 11.06 15.44
C GLU A 17 -28.70 11.27 13.96
N LEU A 18 -29.17 12.33 13.29
CA LEU A 18 -28.71 12.74 11.94
C LEU A 18 -27.27 13.30 11.94
N TYR A 19 -26.75 13.72 13.09
CA TYR A 19 -25.43 14.35 13.24
C TYR A 19 -24.28 13.44 12.80
N LYS A 20 -24.49 12.12 12.81
CA LYS A 20 -23.45 11.15 12.45
C LYS A 20 -23.11 11.14 10.95
N ASP A 21 -24.03 11.57 10.09
CA ASP A 21 -23.88 11.45 8.63
C ASP A 21 -24.17 12.77 7.90
N ALA A 22 -23.58 13.88 8.36
CA ALA A 22 -23.69 15.19 7.71
C ALA A 22 -23.31 15.16 6.20
N TRP A 23 -22.56 14.15 5.77
CA TRP A 23 -22.17 13.93 4.38
C TRP A 23 -23.34 13.59 3.44
N LEU A 24 -24.49 13.11 3.94
CA LEU A 24 -25.69 12.77 3.14
C LEU A 24 -26.74 13.88 3.11
N LEU A 25 -26.51 15.00 3.81
CA LEU A 25 -27.54 16.03 3.96
C LEU A 25 -27.78 16.84 2.67
N PRO A 26 -29.06 17.15 2.34
CA PRO A 26 -29.40 18.11 1.29
C PRO A 26 -28.75 19.48 1.52
N GLU A 27 -28.44 20.18 0.43
CA GLU A 27 -27.78 21.50 0.47
C GLU A 27 -28.54 22.52 1.34
N SER A 28 -29.87 22.50 1.29
CA SER A 28 -30.72 23.39 2.08
C SER A 28 -30.63 23.17 3.60
N ILE A 29 -30.36 21.94 4.04
CA ILE A 29 -30.16 21.62 5.46
C ILE A 29 -28.78 22.11 5.91
N ILE A 30 -27.76 21.90 5.07
CA ILE A 30 -26.40 22.38 5.32
C ILE A 30 -26.37 23.91 5.44
N ASP A 31 -27.10 24.63 4.57
CA ASP A 31 -27.25 26.09 4.68
C ASP A 31 -27.81 26.53 6.03
N GLY A 32 -28.80 25.81 6.56
CA GLY A 32 -29.35 26.06 7.89
C GLY A 32 -28.31 25.87 8.99
N TYR A 33 -27.45 24.85 8.86
CA TYR A 33 -26.41 24.56 9.85
C TYR A 33 -25.34 25.66 9.82
N ILE A 34 -24.89 26.08 8.63
CA ILE A 34 -23.85 27.11 8.45
C ILE A 34 -24.30 28.48 8.97
N ARG A 35 -25.60 28.80 8.90
CA ARG A 35 -26.16 30.07 9.38
C ARG A 35 -26.51 30.08 10.87
N SER A 36 -26.35 28.97 11.58
CA SER A 36 -26.64 28.90 13.01
C SER A 36 -25.74 29.82 13.82
N ASP A 37 -26.28 30.48 14.84
CA ASP A 37 -25.48 31.25 15.81
C ASP A 37 -24.61 30.33 16.70
N ASP A 38 -25.00 29.05 16.83
CA ASP A 38 -24.26 28.05 17.61
C ASP A 38 -23.12 27.41 16.79
N SER A 39 -21.89 27.60 17.26
CA SER A 39 -20.70 27.07 16.61
C SER A 39 -20.64 25.54 16.57
N SER A 40 -21.27 24.84 17.51
CA SER A 40 -21.31 23.36 17.50
C SER A 40 -22.16 22.82 16.33
N ILE A 41 -23.22 23.55 15.99
CA ILE A 41 -24.08 23.23 14.84
C ILE A 41 -23.34 23.55 13.52
N ARG A 42 -22.67 24.70 13.46
CA ARG A 42 -21.83 25.05 12.29
C ARG A 42 -20.69 24.06 12.08
N GLN A 43 -20.10 23.55 13.17
CA GLN A 43 -19.03 22.56 13.12
C GLN A 43 -19.46 21.29 12.40
N VAL A 44 -20.67 20.81 12.69
CA VAL A 44 -21.24 19.68 11.96
C VAL A 44 -21.47 20.04 10.50
N GLY A 45 -22.03 21.22 10.23
CA GLY A 45 -22.22 21.72 8.86
C GLY A 45 -20.93 21.63 8.05
N ALA A 46 -19.79 21.98 8.67
CA ALA A 46 -18.47 21.89 8.08
C ALA A 46 -17.98 20.47 7.75
N GLY A 47 -18.52 19.44 8.39
CA GLY A 47 -18.25 18.03 8.08
C GLY A 47 -19.08 17.47 6.90
N GLY A 48 -20.02 18.25 6.37
CA GLY A 48 -20.93 17.82 5.30
C GLY A 48 -20.36 17.91 3.87
N GLN A 49 -21.19 17.60 2.87
CA GLN A 49 -20.88 17.82 1.45
C GLN A 49 -21.14 19.28 1.07
N LEU A 50 -20.07 20.07 0.98
CA LEU A 50 -20.12 21.52 0.81
C LEU A 50 -19.95 21.93 -0.66
N THR A 51 -20.65 22.99 -1.06
CA THR A 51 -20.29 23.77 -2.24
C THR A 51 -19.08 24.66 -1.94
N TYR A 52 -18.40 25.16 -2.98
CA TYR A 52 -17.28 26.09 -2.82
C TYR A 52 -17.62 27.31 -1.94
N ASN A 53 -18.79 27.92 -2.16
CA ASN A 53 -19.21 29.11 -1.42
C ASN A 53 -19.47 28.82 0.06
N GLN A 54 -20.10 27.68 0.36
CA GLN A 54 -20.34 27.23 1.74
C GLN A 54 -19.02 26.98 2.47
N ALA A 55 -18.08 26.29 1.83
CA ALA A 55 -16.76 26.05 2.40
C ALA A 55 -15.97 27.35 2.62
N MET A 56 -16.05 28.32 1.69
CA MET A 56 -15.40 29.62 1.86
C MET A 56 -16.03 30.46 2.99
N GLN A 57 -17.34 30.35 3.20
CA GLN A 57 -18.01 30.97 4.34
C GLN A 57 -17.51 30.37 5.66
N LEU A 58 -17.43 29.04 5.75
CA LEU A 58 -16.93 28.33 6.93
C LEU A 58 -15.43 28.56 7.18
N ALA A 59 -14.63 28.76 6.13
CA ALA A 59 -13.23 29.16 6.27
C ALA A 59 -13.05 30.54 6.92
N ASN A 60 -14.11 31.35 6.89
CA ASN A 60 -14.20 32.64 7.55
C ASN A 60 -14.81 32.62 8.95
N ASP A 61 -15.19 31.44 9.46
CA ASP A 61 -15.75 31.30 10.79
C ASP A 61 -14.77 31.77 11.87
N SER A 62 -15.31 32.30 12.96
CA SER A 62 -14.55 32.72 14.14
C SER A 62 -14.21 31.57 15.08
N SER A 63 -14.88 30.43 14.94
CA SER A 63 -14.65 29.23 15.76
C SER A 63 -13.58 28.33 15.16
N ASN A 64 -12.48 28.13 15.90
CA ASN A 64 -11.42 27.21 15.51
C ASN A 64 -11.93 25.77 15.31
N ASN A 65 -12.95 25.33 16.05
CA ASN A 65 -13.52 23.99 15.91
C ASN A 65 -14.23 23.80 14.56
N VAL A 66 -14.90 24.86 14.08
CA VAL A 66 -15.56 24.87 12.76
C VAL A 66 -14.51 24.80 11.66
N VAL A 67 -13.49 25.66 11.75
CA VAL A 67 -12.38 25.69 10.77
C VAL A 67 -11.61 24.36 10.76
N THR A 68 -11.37 23.76 11.93
CA THR A 68 -10.72 22.44 12.05
C THR A 68 -11.55 21.35 11.39
N SER A 69 -12.88 21.35 11.60
CA SER A 69 -13.77 20.36 11.00
C SER A 69 -13.86 20.51 9.48
N LEU A 70 -13.90 21.75 8.97
CA LEU A 70 -13.77 22.02 7.54
C LEU A 70 -12.45 21.49 6.99
N THR A 71 -11.36 21.71 7.71
CA THR A 71 -10.02 21.27 7.32
C THR A 71 -9.94 19.74 7.19
N PHE A 72 -10.44 19.00 8.19
CA PHE A 72 -10.58 17.55 8.11
C PHE A 72 -11.44 17.14 6.92
N LYS A 73 -12.53 17.87 6.66
CA LYS A 73 -13.40 17.54 5.54
C LYS A 73 -12.72 17.70 4.18
N LEU A 74 -11.99 18.79 3.97
CA LEU A 74 -11.21 19.00 2.74
C LEU A 74 -10.14 17.91 2.56
N ALA A 75 -9.49 17.50 3.65
CA ALA A 75 -8.55 16.39 3.65
C ALA A 75 -9.23 15.09 3.21
N GLU A 76 -10.34 14.70 3.84
CA GLU A 76 -11.13 13.52 3.47
C GLU A 76 -11.62 13.57 2.02
N MET A 77 -12.05 14.74 1.55
CA MET A 77 -12.54 14.96 0.18
C MET A 77 -11.44 14.69 -0.84
N LYS A 78 -10.24 15.24 -0.61
CA LYS A 78 -9.07 15.04 -1.47
C LYS A 78 -8.60 13.59 -1.46
N HIS A 79 -8.70 12.95 -0.30
CA HIS A 79 -8.25 11.60 -0.05
C HIS A 79 -9.13 10.52 -0.69
N HIS A 80 -10.45 10.66 -0.60
CA HIS A 80 -11.40 9.66 -1.11
C HIS A 80 -11.96 10.01 -2.49
N GLY A 81 -11.59 11.16 -3.07
CA GLY A 81 -12.20 11.67 -4.31
C GLY A 81 -13.70 11.96 -4.18
N GLN A 82 -14.20 12.12 -2.95
CA GLN A 82 -15.62 12.22 -2.62
C GLN A 82 -16.13 13.66 -2.67
N LEU A 83 -16.00 14.24 -3.85
CA LEU A 83 -16.37 15.61 -4.17
C LEU A 83 -17.71 15.60 -4.92
N LEU A 84 -18.83 15.50 -4.19
CA LEU A 84 -20.16 15.47 -4.83
C LEU A 84 -20.64 16.87 -5.26
N ARG A 85 -20.17 17.92 -4.58
CA ARG A 85 -20.67 19.31 -4.76
C ARG A 85 -19.59 20.38 -4.97
N MET A 86 -18.34 19.97 -5.10
CA MET A 86 -17.19 20.87 -5.30
C MET A 86 -16.19 20.18 -6.22
N THR A 87 -15.46 20.92 -7.05
CA THR A 87 -14.38 20.37 -7.86
C THR A 87 -13.05 20.28 -7.08
N PRO A 88 -12.09 19.44 -7.48
CA PRO A 88 -10.77 19.41 -6.85
C PRO A 88 -10.08 20.78 -6.84
N GLN A 89 -10.21 21.55 -7.92
CA GLN A 89 -9.63 22.90 -8.04
C GLN A 89 -10.28 23.92 -7.09
N GLU A 90 -11.57 23.78 -6.83
CA GLU A 90 -12.26 24.61 -5.84
C GLU A 90 -11.83 24.24 -4.42
N SER A 91 -11.69 22.95 -4.12
CA SER A 91 -11.16 22.48 -2.84
C SER A 91 -9.75 23.01 -2.58
N ASP A 92 -8.87 22.96 -3.58
CA ASP A 92 -7.51 23.50 -3.48
C ASP A 92 -7.49 25.01 -3.20
N LYS A 93 -8.46 25.78 -3.73
CA LYS A 93 -8.58 27.21 -3.42
C LYS A 93 -8.96 27.45 -1.96
N VAL A 94 -9.91 26.69 -1.41
CA VAL A 94 -10.28 26.79 0.01
C VAL A 94 -9.10 26.40 0.90
N ALA A 95 -8.40 25.30 0.58
CA ALA A 95 -7.24 24.86 1.33
C ALA A 95 -6.09 25.89 1.30
N ALA A 96 -5.81 26.47 0.12
CA ALA A 96 -4.81 27.53 -0.02
C ALA A 96 -5.17 28.78 0.79
N TYR A 97 -6.45 29.15 0.83
CA TYR A 97 -6.93 30.27 1.64
C TYR A 97 -6.72 30.02 3.14
N LEU A 98 -7.12 28.85 3.63
CA LEU A 98 -6.91 28.44 5.02
C LEU A 98 -5.42 28.45 5.39
N TYR A 99 -4.56 27.97 4.48
CA TYR A 99 -3.11 27.92 4.70
C TYR A 99 -2.51 29.32 4.90
N GLN A 100 -2.93 30.28 4.09
CA GLN A 100 -2.48 31.67 4.21
C GLN A 100 -3.01 32.34 5.49
N LYS A 101 -4.30 32.14 5.79
CA LYS A 101 -4.95 32.77 6.94
C LYS A 101 -4.40 32.26 8.27
N PHE A 102 -4.11 30.97 8.35
CA PHE A 102 -3.68 30.30 9.57
C PHE A 102 -2.21 29.88 9.52
N GLU A 103 -1.37 30.59 8.75
CA GLU A 103 0.04 30.22 8.55
C GLU A 103 0.82 30.06 9.87
N ASN A 104 0.42 30.67 10.99
CA ASN A 104 1.13 30.54 12.26
C ASN A 104 0.49 29.56 13.25
N ASP A 105 -0.63 28.92 12.90
CA ASP A 105 -1.29 27.91 13.72
C ASP A 105 -0.74 26.52 13.37
N ASP A 106 0.30 26.11 14.07
CA ASP A 106 1.00 24.86 13.78
C ASP A 106 0.10 23.62 13.95
N ASP A 107 -1.00 23.68 14.71
CA ASP A 107 -1.95 22.56 14.90
C ASP A 107 -2.96 22.48 13.75
N LEU A 108 -3.55 23.62 13.34
CA LEU A 108 -4.48 23.66 12.23
C LEU A 108 -3.81 23.31 10.90
N ILE A 109 -2.58 23.78 10.68
CA ILE A 109 -1.84 23.48 9.45
C ILE A 109 -1.50 21.97 9.36
N ARG A 110 -1.32 21.26 10.49
CA ARG A 110 -1.10 19.80 10.44
C ARG A 110 -2.27 19.10 9.77
N VAL A 111 -3.48 19.45 10.19
CA VAL A 111 -4.72 18.88 9.66
C VAL A 111 -4.90 19.29 8.19
N LEU A 112 -4.53 20.53 7.86
CA LEU A 112 -4.68 21.08 6.51
C LEU A 112 -3.71 20.47 5.50
N PHE A 113 -2.59 19.93 5.94
CA PHE A 113 -1.54 19.38 5.07
C PHE A 113 -2.10 18.44 4.00
N LEU A 114 -3.06 17.57 4.37
CA LEU A 114 -3.67 16.59 3.48
C LEU A 114 -4.54 17.23 2.38
N ALA A 115 -5.07 18.42 2.63
CA ALA A 115 -5.91 19.18 1.71
C ALA A 115 -5.10 20.14 0.81
N LEU A 116 -3.84 20.43 1.15
CA LEU A 116 -3.04 21.43 0.44
C LEU A 116 -2.77 21.02 -1.01
N PRO A 117 -2.76 21.96 -1.97
CA PRO A 117 -2.24 21.70 -3.31
C PRO A 117 -0.73 21.41 -3.28
N ASP A 118 -0.22 20.77 -4.34
CA ASP A 118 1.14 20.24 -4.41
C ASP A 118 2.25 21.27 -4.07
N ASN A 119 2.08 22.49 -4.56
CA ASN A 119 3.02 23.60 -4.35
C ASN A 119 3.05 24.04 -2.87
N LEU A 120 1.91 24.01 -2.17
CA LEU A 120 1.82 24.38 -0.77
C LEU A 120 2.28 23.25 0.15
N GLN A 121 2.03 21.97 -0.19
CA GLN A 121 2.63 20.84 0.53
C GLN A 121 4.16 20.94 0.56
N PHE A 122 4.79 21.25 -0.58
CA PHE A 122 6.25 21.44 -0.64
C PHE A 122 6.75 22.59 0.25
N ASN A 123 6.07 23.74 0.20
CA ASN A 123 6.42 24.89 1.02
C ASN A 123 6.28 24.60 2.52
N PHE A 124 5.22 23.88 2.90
CA PHE A 124 5.01 23.42 4.26
C PHE A 124 6.14 22.49 4.72
N VAL A 125 6.49 21.47 3.92
CA VAL A 125 7.63 20.58 4.21
C VAL A 125 8.91 21.39 4.43
N LYS A 126 9.22 22.33 3.53
CA LYS A 126 10.42 23.18 3.64
C LYS A 126 10.43 24.03 4.91
N ARG A 127 9.28 24.46 5.40
CA ARG A 127 9.15 25.24 6.63
C ARG A 127 9.28 24.36 7.87
N MET A 128 8.56 23.25 7.91
CA MET A 128 8.59 22.32 9.04
C MET A 128 9.95 21.66 9.21
N GLU A 129 10.69 21.44 8.12
CA GLU A 129 12.09 20.99 8.16
C GLU A 129 12.97 21.87 9.06
N LYS A 130 12.75 23.19 9.04
CA LYS A 130 13.52 24.12 9.88
C LYS A 130 13.05 24.13 11.33
N LYS A 131 11.76 23.87 11.57
CA LYS A 131 11.14 23.97 12.91
C LYS A 131 11.32 22.69 13.71
N SER A 132 11.09 21.53 13.10
CA SER A 132 11.15 20.23 13.77
C SER A 132 11.44 19.12 12.74
N PRO A 133 12.71 18.70 12.59
CA PRO A 133 13.09 17.55 11.77
C PRO A 133 12.35 16.26 12.13
N ALA A 134 12.12 16.02 13.43
CA ALA A 134 11.43 14.84 13.94
C ALA A 134 9.94 14.80 13.58
N TYR A 135 9.38 15.93 13.15
CA TYR A 135 7.99 16.03 12.72
C TYR A 135 7.68 15.08 11.55
N PHE A 136 8.67 14.82 10.69
CA PHE A 136 8.54 13.92 9.53
C PHE A 136 8.63 12.44 9.87
N CYS A 137 8.96 12.11 11.12
CA CYS A 137 9.12 10.75 11.62
C CYS A 137 7.80 10.18 12.19
N CYS A 138 6.82 11.05 12.48
CA CYS A 138 5.59 10.68 13.19
C CYS A 138 4.46 10.21 12.25
N ARG A 139 3.52 9.43 12.82
CA ARG A 139 2.32 8.83 12.17
C ARG A 139 1.47 9.78 11.32
N ASP A 140 1.63 11.09 11.47
CA ASP A 140 0.76 12.12 10.87
C ASP A 140 1.08 12.40 9.38
N MET A 141 2.08 11.73 8.79
CA MET A 141 2.48 11.93 7.38
C MET A 141 1.91 10.89 6.41
N GLN A 142 0.74 10.38 6.73
CA GLN A 142 0.02 9.41 5.91
C GLN A 142 -0.62 10.00 4.63
N VAL A 143 -0.33 11.23 4.18
CA VAL A 143 -0.84 11.73 2.87
C VAL A 143 0.07 12.81 2.25
N ILE A 144 1.28 12.44 1.85
CA ILE A 144 2.07 13.27 0.92
C ILE A 144 1.66 12.90 -0.50
N HIS A 145 1.08 13.83 -1.26
CA HIS A 145 0.78 13.59 -2.68
C HIS A 145 1.67 14.43 -3.60
N SER A 146 2.35 15.45 -3.07
CA SER A 146 3.33 16.25 -3.80
C SER A 146 4.64 15.50 -4.00
N ASP A 147 5.00 15.24 -5.26
CA ASP A 147 6.27 14.58 -5.59
C ASP A 147 7.49 15.38 -5.11
N ALA A 148 7.45 16.70 -5.28
CA ALA A 148 8.52 17.59 -4.84
C ALA A 148 8.67 17.57 -3.31
N ALA A 149 7.55 17.49 -2.58
CA ALA A 149 7.55 17.39 -1.12
C ALA A 149 8.20 16.07 -0.68
N LEU A 150 7.78 14.94 -1.27
CA LEU A 150 8.36 13.63 -0.99
C LEU A 150 9.87 13.60 -1.28
N GLN A 151 10.29 14.07 -2.46
CA GLN A 151 11.70 14.11 -2.83
C GLN A 151 12.54 14.95 -1.87
N ARG A 152 12.01 16.08 -1.40
CA ARG A 152 12.68 16.91 -0.40
C ARG A 152 12.86 16.15 0.92
N LEU A 153 11.85 15.42 1.37
CA LEU A 153 11.96 14.62 2.59
C LEU A 153 12.99 13.51 2.47
N LEU A 154 12.89 12.72 1.40
CA LEU A 154 13.78 11.59 1.15
C LEU A 154 15.26 12.03 1.07
N THR A 155 15.52 13.23 0.54
CA THR A 155 16.90 13.75 0.40
C THR A 155 17.43 14.43 1.65
N ARG A 156 16.57 15.02 2.50
CA ARG A 156 17.00 15.81 3.67
C ARG A 156 17.00 15.02 4.97
N PHE A 157 16.12 14.04 5.11
CA PHE A 157 15.99 13.23 6.31
C PHE A 157 16.40 11.80 6.03
N ASN A 158 17.48 11.36 6.70
CA ASN A 158 17.87 9.96 6.76
C ASN A 158 17.16 9.30 7.95
N ASP A 159 15.85 9.14 7.83
CA ASP A 159 15.00 8.57 8.86
C ASP A 159 14.19 7.40 8.31
N PRO A 160 14.66 6.16 8.51
CA PRO A 160 13.95 4.97 8.05
C PRO A 160 12.61 4.73 8.72
N GLU A 161 12.39 5.21 9.95
CA GLU A 161 11.10 5.07 10.62
C GLU A 161 10.03 5.89 9.87
N GLY A 162 10.34 7.15 9.55
CA GLY A 162 9.52 7.99 8.69
C GLY A 162 9.33 7.41 7.29
N TRP A 163 10.38 6.85 6.68
CA TRP A 163 10.25 6.18 5.38
C TRP A 163 9.34 4.94 5.44
N SER A 164 9.37 4.18 6.54
CA SER A 164 8.49 3.02 6.77
C SER A 164 7.04 3.43 6.94
N ASN A 165 6.79 4.48 7.72
CA ASN A 165 5.46 5.05 7.86
C ASN A 165 4.91 5.58 6.52
N LEU A 166 5.77 6.16 5.68
CA LEU A 166 5.40 6.56 4.33
C LEU A 166 5.14 5.37 3.41
N ALA A 167 5.93 4.29 3.47
CA ALA A 167 5.72 3.11 2.62
C ALA A 167 4.39 2.40 2.91
N LYS A 168 4.01 2.29 4.20
CA LYS A 168 2.74 1.70 4.68
C LYS A 168 1.49 2.51 4.31
N ASN A 169 1.68 3.72 3.81
CA ASN A 169 0.58 4.58 3.45
C ASN A 169 -0.11 4.07 2.18
N GLN A 170 -1.32 3.53 2.32
CA GLN A 170 -2.13 3.02 1.21
C GLN A 170 -2.48 4.07 0.13
N TYR A 171 -2.29 5.36 0.42
CA TYR A 171 -2.69 6.46 -0.48
C TYR A 171 -1.54 7.05 -1.28
N LEU A 172 -0.28 6.65 -1.01
CA LEU A 172 0.81 7.00 -1.90
C LEU A 172 0.64 6.27 -3.23
N SER A 173 0.82 6.99 -4.32
CA SER A 173 0.90 6.36 -5.64
C SER A 173 2.05 5.35 -5.67
N THR A 174 1.92 4.30 -6.49
CA THR A 174 3.00 3.32 -6.73
C THR A 174 4.31 4.01 -7.13
N SER A 175 4.24 5.10 -7.92
CA SER A 175 5.43 5.88 -8.31
C SER A 175 6.14 6.56 -7.13
N MET A 176 5.38 7.01 -6.12
CA MET A 176 5.95 7.59 -4.91
C MET A 176 6.56 6.51 -4.01
N LYS A 177 5.92 5.34 -3.92
CA LYS A 177 6.45 4.18 -3.21
C LYS A 177 7.74 3.65 -3.84
N GLN A 178 7.82 3.62 -5.18
CA GLN A 178 9.06 3.35 -5.93
C GLN A 178 10.20 4.31 -5.54
N LYS A 179 9.92 5.60 -5.32
CA LYS A 179 10.94 6.58 -4.90
C LYS A 179 11.43 6.34 -3.47
N ILE A 180 10.53 5.98 -2.56
CA ILE A 180 10.89 5.58 -1.18
C ILE A 180 11.79 4.35 -1.23
N TRP A 181 11.41 3.34 -1.99
CA TRP A 181 12.19 2.13 -2.22
C TRP A 181 13.59 2.43 -2.78
N GLN A 182 13.67 3.18 -3.87
CA GLN A 182 14.95 3.57 -4.50
C GLN A 182 15.83 4.34 -3.52
N ARG A 183 15.25 5.20 -2.68
CA ARG A 183 15.99 5.92 -1.66
C ARG A 183 16.52 4.98 -0.58
N ALA A 184 15.70 4.08 -0.05
CA ALA A 184 16.09 3.09 0.96
C ALA A 184 17.25 2.22 0.45
N LEU A 185 17.14 1.68 -0.77
CA LEU A 185 18.20 0.90 -1.43
C LEU A 185 19.48 1.71 -1.65
N SER A 186 19.36 2.91 -2.23
CA SER A 186 20.51 3.75 -2.54
C SER A 186 21.25 4.17 -1.27
N HIS A 187 20.49 4.44 -0.20
CA HIS A 187 21.06 4.78 1.09
C HIS A 187 21.82 3.58 1.67
N ARG A 188 21.23 2.37 1.65
CA ARG A 188 21.90 1.14 2.13
C ARG A 188 23.19 0.85 1.37
N LYS A 189 23.14 0.87 0.03
CA LYS A 189 24.30 0.64 -0.83
C LYS A 189 25.47 1.59 -0.52
N ASN A 190 25.17 2.85 -0.22
CA ASN A 190 26.18 3.88 0.00
C ASN A 190 26.61 4.00 1.47
N ASN A 191 25.90 3.38 2.41
CA ASN A 191 26.19 3.45 3.84
C ASN A 191 26.09 2.06 4.51
N PRO A 192 26.90 1.07 4.09
CA PRO A 192 26.85 -0.30 4.64
C PRO A 192 27.23 -0.37 6.13
N LYS A 193 27.88 0.67 6.67
CA LYS A 193 28.29 0.77 8.09
C LYS A 193 27.38 1.71 8.92
N ALA A 194 26.24 2.14 8.41
CA ALA A 194 25.25 2.88 9.20
C ALA A 194 24.53 1.90 10.13
N ASP A 195 25.26 1.55 11.17
CA ASP A 195 25.16 0.38 12.04
C ASP A 195 24.17 0.60 13.18
N SER A 196 22.93 0.93 12.83
CA SER A 196 21.84 0.87 13.80
C SER A 196 20.89 -0.21 13.35
N ALA A 197 20.77 -1.27 14.16
CA ALA A 197 19.85 -2.39 13.91
C ALA A 197 18.43 -1.90 13.59
N ALA A 198 18.02 -0.74 14.12
CA ALA A 198 16.74 -0.11 13.80
C ALA A 198 16.62 0.30 12.32
N TYR A 199 17.72 0.72 11.69
CA TYR A 199 17.77 1.18 10.31
C TYR A 199 17.77 0.01 9.33
N GLU A 200 18.51 -1.05 9.63
CA GLU A 200 18.49 -2.31 8.86
C GLU A 200 17.09 -2.91 8.87
N THR A 201 16.54 -3.08 10.08
CA THR A 201 15.16 -3.55 10.29
C THR A 201 14.15 -2.68 9.52
N SER A 202 14.31 -1.36 9.52
CA SER A 202 13.35 -0.47 8.85
C SER A 202 13.42 -0.54 7.33
N ALA A 203 14.62 -0.61 6.75
CA ALA A 203 14.77 -0.79 5.30
C ALA A 203 14.15 -2.13 4.89
N ASP A 204 14.47 -3.20 5.59
CA ASP A 204 13.91 -4.53 5.35
C ASP A 204 12.39 -4.58 5.48
N MET A 205 11.85 -3.95 6.52
CA MET A 205 10.42 -3.82 6.71
C MET A 205 9.77 -3.03 5.57
N ILE A 206 10.36 -1.92 5.11
CA ILE A 206 9.85 -1.16 3.95
C ILE A 206 9.79 -2.06 2.72
N LEU A 207 10.89 -2.78 2.46
CA LEU A 207 10.98 -3.61 1.27
C LEU A 207 9.98 -4.76 1.33
N SER A 208 9.89 -5.47 2.46
CA SER A 208 8.92 -6.55 2.66
C SER A 208 7.47 -6.09 2.63
N GLU A 209 7.16 -4.93 3.21
CA GLU A 209 5.79 -4.38 3.21
C GLU A 209 5.34 -4.10 1.77
N LEU A 210 6.18 -3.38 1.01
CA LEU A 210 5.89 -3.05 -0.38
C LEU A 210 5.74 -4.29 -1.25
N ILE A 211 6.57 -5.32 -1.02
CA ILE A 211 6.40 -6.63 -1.65
C ILE A 211 5.05 -7.20 -1.25
N SER A 212 4.74 -7.38 0.04
CA SER A 212 3.51 -8.03 0.49
C SER A 212 2.21 -7.39 -0.04
N HIS A 213 2.21 -6.07 -0.28
CA HIS A 213 1.07 -5.33 -0.82
C HIS A 213 0.98 -5.30 -2.35
N GLY A 214 1.92 -5.91 -3.08
CA GLY A 214 1.91 -5.92 -4.54
C GLY A 214 2.29 -4.59 -5.18
N GLU A 215 3.02 -3.75 -4.46
CA GLU A 215 3.31 -2.37 -4.86
C GLU A 215 4.70 -2.22 -5.49
N VAL A 216 5.32 -3.35 -5.85
CA VAL A 216 6.67 -3.43 -6.41
C VAL A 216 6.63 -3.85 -7.88
N ASP A 217 7.50 -3.25 -8.69
CA ASP A 217 7.73 -3.67 -10.07
C ASP A 217 8.91 -4.66 -10.20
N ASP A 218 9.09 -5.23 -11.39
CA ASP A 218 10.16 -6.18 -11.70
C ASP A 218 11.56 -5.62 -11.37
N GLN A 219 11.79 -4.33 -11.59
CA GLN A 219 13.10 -3.71 -11.35
C GLN A 219 13.38 -3.57 -9.85
N MET A 220 12.35 -3.25 -9.06
CA MET A 220 12.44 -3.22 -7.60
C MET A 220 12.79 -4.60 -7.05
N LEU A 221 12.10 -5.65 -7.51
CA LEU A 221 12.38 -7.03 -7.11
C LEU A 221 13.80 -7.46 -7.49
N LEU A 222 14.26 -7.15 -8.71
CA LEU A 222 15.63 -7.43 -9.13
C LEU A 222 16.66 -6.72 -8.24
N ASN A 223 16.41 -5.47 -7.87
CA ASN A 223 17.31 -4.75 -6.95
C ASN A 223 17.34 -5.40 -5.55
N ALA A 224 16.21 -5.90 -5.05
CA ALA A 224 16.17 -6.67 -3.79
C ALA A 224 17.00 -7.96 -3.88
N THR A 225 16.90 -8.72 -4.98
CA THR A 225 17.72 -9.95 -5.15
C THR A 225 19.23 -9.66 -5.14
N ALA A 226 19.65 -8.51 -5.68
CA ALA A 226 21.05 -8.11 -5.65
C ALA A 226 21.55 -7.76 -4.24
N LEU A 227 20.67 -7.29 -3.35
CA LEU A 227 21.02 -7.01 -1.96
C LEU A 227 21.20 -8.28 -1.13
N ILE A 228 20.30 -9.27 -1.29
CA ILE A 228 20.41 -10.57 -0.60
C ILE A 228 21.82 -11.16 -0.75
N ARG A 229 22.39 -11.03 -1.96
CA ARG A 229 23.75 -11.51 -2.28
C ARG A 229 24.88 -10.83 -1.50
N LEU A 230 24.70 -9.60 -1.05
CA LEU A 230 25.80 -8.79 -0.53
C LEU A 230 26.04 -8.96 0.98
N GLU A 231 25.00 -9.14 1.80
CA GLU A 231 25.12 -9.09 3.27
C GLU A 231 24.05 -9.95 4.02
N ASP A 232 23.82 -11.21 3.63
CA ASP A 232 22.98 -12.20 4.36
C ASP A 232 21.62 -11.64 4.86
N TRP A 233 20.79 -11.17 3.93
CA TRP A 233 19.48 -10.56 4.23
C TRP A 233 18.37 -11.60 4.40
N ASP A 234 18.46 -12.43 5.43
CA ASP A 234 17.53 -13.54 5.71
C ASP A 234 16.06 -13.13 5.70
N PHE A 235 15.74 -11.92 6.19
CA PHE A 235 14.37 -11.41 6.22
C PHE A 235 13.84 -11.06 4.82
N LEU A 236 14.64 -10.37 3.99
CA LEU A 236 14.25 -10.02 2.62
C LEU A 236 14.16 -11.27 1.75
N GLU A 237 15.05 -12.24 1.94
CA GLU A 237 14.95 -13.57 1.33
C GLU A 237 13.65 -14.26 1.74
N SER A 238 13.32 -14.26 3.05
CA SER A 238 12.06 -14.84 3.55
C SER A 238 10.83 -14.14 2.97
N ALA A 239 10.84 -12.82 2.86
CA ALA A 239 9.76 -12.04 2.26
C ALA A 239 9.57 -12.37 0.77
N LEU A 240 10.67 -12.46 0.00
CA LEU A 240 10.61 -12.87 -1.40
C LEU A 240 10.14 -14.32 -1.57
N VAL A 241 10.63 -15.23 -0.72
CA VAL A 241 10.24 -16.66 -0.74
C VAL A 241 8.78 -16.86 -0.34
N SER A 242 8.20 -15.95 0.43
CA SER A 242 6.77 -15.98 0.79
C SER A 242 5.83 -15.59 -0.36
N TRP A 243 6.37 -15.09 -1.47
CA TRP A 243 5.61 -14.57 -2.58
C TRP A 243 5.53 -15.58 -3.72
N ASP A 244 4.34 -16.12 -3.97
CA ASP A 244 4.14 -17.26 -4.89
C ASP A 244 4.21 -16.88 -6.38
N ASN A 245 4.14 -15.60 -6.74
CA ASN A 245 3.95 -15.15 -8.13
C ASN A 245 5.05 -14.21 -8.64
N LEU A 246 6.31 -14.51 -8.32
CA LEU A 246 7.41 -13.67 -8.77
C LEU A 246 7.57 -13.69 -10.31
N PRO A 247 7.98 -12.57 -10.92
CA PRO A 247 8.29 -12.50 -12.34
C PRO A 247 9.42 -13.45 -12.74
N ALA A 248 9.35 -14.02 -13.94
CA ALA A 248 10.35 -14.99 -14.43
C ALA A 248 11.79 -14.46 -14.43
N VAL A 249 11.98 -13.15 -14.64
CA VAL A 249 13.30 -12.50 -14.59
C VAL A 249 13.90 -12.53 -13.17
N VAL A 250 13.07 -12.37 -12.14
CA VAL A 250 13.47 -12.43 -10.73
C VAL A 250 13.78 -13.86 -10.34
N LEU A 251 12.95 -14.82 -10.75
CA LEU A 251 13.15 -16.25 -10.51
C LEU A 251 14.47 -16.76 -11.08
N LYS A 252 14.83 -16.31 -12.29
CA LYS A 252 16.11 -16.65 -12.93
C LYS A 252 17.31 -16.17 -12.11
N GLU A 253 17.19 -15.01 -11.48
CA GLU A 253 18.25 -14.43 -10.68
C GLU A 253 18.35 -15.05 -9.29
N LEU A 254 17.22 -15.35 -8.66
CA LEU A 254 17.19 -16.16 -7.44
C LEU A 254 17.80 -17.54 -7.68
N GLN A 255 17.43 -18.23 -8.77
CA GLN A 255 17.98 -19.54 -9.12
C GLN A 255 19.51 -19.52 -9.21
N GLN A 256 20.14 -18.48 -9.74
CA GLN A 256 21.61 -18.45 -9.86
C GLN A 256 22.32 -18.23 -8.52
N ASN A 257 21.67 -17.58 -7.57
CA ASN A 257 22.35 -17.02 -6.40
C ASN A 257 21.97 -17.67 -5.07
N THR A 258 21.01 -18.61 -5.06
CA THR A 258 20.52 -19.26 -3.83
C THR A 258 21.01 -20.71 -3.69
N PRO A 259 21.35 -21.16 -2.47
CA PRO A 259 21.76 -22.55 -2.22
C PRO A 259 20.65 -23.56 -2.55
N ARG A 260 21.01 -24.71 -3.15
CA ARG A 260 20.06 -25.80 -3.45
C ARG A 260 19.78 -26.58 -2.18
N ASN A 261 18.65 -26.30 -1.55
CA ASN A 261 18.16 -27.02 -0.38
C ASN A 261 16.64 -27.27 -0.50
N ASP A 262 16.05 -27.90 0.52
CA ASP A 262 14.62 -28.21 0.55
C ASP A 262 13.72 -26.94 0.47
N ILE A 263 14.12 -25.86 1.13
CA ILE A 263 13.40 -24.57 1.10
C ILE A 263 13.39 -24.01 -0.32
N TRP A 264 14.54 -24.00 -0.98
CA TRP A 264 14.71 -23.58 -2.35
C TRP A 264 13.84 -24.39 -3.31
N ALA A 265 13.84 -25.71 -3.17
CA ALA A 265 13.02 -26.58 -4.00
C ALA A 265 11.53 -26.28 -3.83
N LYS A 266 11.04 -26.21 -2.59
CA LYS A 266 9.64 -25.87 -2.28
C LYS A 266 9.26 -24.49 -2.83
N PHE A 267 10.15 -23.51 -2.70
CA PHE A 267 9.95 -22.18 -3.27
C PHE A 267 9.70 -22.26 -4.78
N PHE A 268 10.60 -22.84 -5.57
CA PHE A 268 10.44 -22.90 -7.03
C PHE A 268 9.22 -23.74 -7.48
N LEU A 269 8.80 -24.74 -6.71
CA LEU A 269 7.57 -25.52 -6.97
C LEU A 269 6.29 -24.73 -6.66
N ARG A 270 6.36 -23.73 -5.78
CA ARG A 270 5.27 -22.79 -5.47
C ARG A 270 5.15 -21.64 -6.46
N GLN A 271 6.09 -21.48 -7.39
CA GLN A 271 6.05 -20.35 -8.32
C GLN A 271 5.23 -20.67 -9.57
N GLU A 272 4.18 -19.89 -9.81
CA GLU A 272 3.36 -20.00 -11.03
C GLU A 272 4.19 -19.80 -12.31
N ASN A 273 5.18 -18.91 -12.24
CA ASN A 273 6.04 -18.51 -13.37
C ASN A 273 7.34 -19.32 -13.47
N SER A 274 7.53 -20.35 -12.65
CA SER A 274 8.71 -21.23 -12.79
C SER A 274 8.73 -21.89 -14.17
N SER A 275 9.91 -21.89 -14.78
CA SER A 275 10.17 -22.64 -16.02
C SER A 275 10.21 -24.15 -15.75
N ARG A 276 10.02 -24.96 -16.80
CA ARG A 276 10.20 -26.42 -16.74
C ARG A 276 11.56 -26.81 -16.14
N ALA A 277 12.63 -26.11 -16.53
CA ALA A 277 13.97 -26.40 -16.04
C ALA A 277 14.10 -26.13 -14.53
N GLN A 278 13.50 -25.04 -14.04
CA GLN A 278 13.47 -24.72 -12.62
C GLN A 278 12.66 -25.74 -11.82
N VAL A 279 11.50 -26.15 -12.32
CA VAL A 279 10.69 -27.19 -11.67
C VAL A 279 11.41 -28.54 -11.68
N ASP A 280 12.06 -28.93 -12.78
CA ASP A 280 12.86 -30.17 -12.84
C ASP A 280 14.02 -30.16 -11.82
N GLU A 281 14.78 -29.06 -11.76
CA GLU A 281 15.86 -28.89 -10.78
C GLU A 281 15.32 -28.96 -9.34
N ALA A 282 14.20 -28.26 -9.06
CA ALA A 282 13.57 -28.26 -7.76
C ALA A 282 13.08 -29.67 -7.34
N LEU A 283 12.46 -30.42 -8.25
CA LEU A 283 12.04 -31.80 -7.99
C LEU A 283 13.23 -32.71 -7.72
N ARG A 284 14.33 -32.56 -8.46
CA ARG A 284 15.55 -33.35 -8.23
C ARG A 284 16.21 -33.02 -6.90
N VAL A 285 16.21 -31.76 -6.49
CA VAL A 285 16.71 -31.35 -5.16
C VAL A 285 15.82 -31.93 -4.06
N TYR A 286 14.49 -31.83 -4.20
CA TYR A 286 13.55 -32.32 -3.20
C TYR A 286 13.60 -33.85 -3.05
N TYR A 287 13.63 -34.58 -4.16
CA TYR A 287 13.65 -36.04 -4.20
C TYR A 287 15.07 -36.62 -4.33
N ALA A 288 16.10 -35.91 -3.89
CA ALA A 288 17.48 -36.35 -4.05
C ALA A 288 17.79 -37.74 -3.43
N LEU A 289 16.98 -38.16 -2.45
CA LEU A 289 17.09 -39.45 -1.77
C LEU A 289 16.06 -40.50 -2.24
N ASP A 290 15.25 -40.19 -3.25
CA ASP A 290 14.23 -41.08 -3.82
C ASP A 290 14.63 -41.48 -5.26
N PRO A 291 15.30 -42.64 -5.44
CA PRO A 291 15.78 -43.06 -6.75
C PRO A 291 14.66 -43.35 -7.75
N ASP A 292 13.47 -43.73 -7.27
CA ASP A 292 12.32 -44.01 -8.14
C ASP A 292 11.74 -42.71 -8.70
N ALA A 293 11.65 -41.66 -7.88
CA ALA A 293 11.25 -40.34 -8.34
C ALA A 293 12.26 -39.76 -9.34
N LEU A 294 13.57 -39.91 -9.11
CA LEU A 294 14.61 -39.46 -10.04
C LEU A 294 14.54 -40.21 -11.38
N ALA A 295 14.33 -41.53 -11.37
CA ALA A 295 14.16 -42.31 -12.58
C ALA A 295 12.94 -41.88 -13.39
N GLN A 296 11.83 -41.52 -12.73
CA GLN A 296 10.66 -40.95 -13.41
C GLN A 296 10.98 -39.62 -14.09
N LEU A 297 11.74 -38.73 -13.43
CA LEU A 297 12.18 -37.46 -14.05
C LEU A 297 13.07 -37.69 -15.27
N ASP A 298 13.97 -38.69 -15.22
CA ASP A 298 14.84 -39.01 -16.35
C ASP A 298 14.07 -39.52 -17.57
N VAL A 299 13.00 -40.30 -17.35
CA VAL A 299 12.08 -40.71 -18.42
C VAL A 299 11.34 -39.50 -18.99
N LEU A 300 10.85 -38.62 -18.10
CA LEU A 300 10.10 -37.43 -18.48
C LEU A 300 10.96 -36.36 -19.17
N ALA A 301 12.27 -36.29 -18.89
CA ALA A 301 13.17 -35.30 -19.48
C ALA A 301 13.13 -35.29 -21.03
N LYS A 302 12.85 -36.44 -21.66
CA LYS A 302 12.75 -36.60 -23.12
C LYS A 302 11.38 -36.27 -23.70
N GLN A 303 10.38 -36.04 -22.84
CA GLN A 303 9.00 -35.79 -23.27
C GLN A 303 8.77 -34.31 -23.63
N PRO A 304 7.84 -34.02 -24.56
CA PRO A 304 7.34 -32.67 -24.81
C PRO A 304 6.69 -32.05 -23.56
N ASP A 305 6.75 -30.72 -23.44
CA ASP A 305 6.23 -29.99 -22.27
C ASP A 305 4.80 -30.36 -21.88
N ARG A 306 3.89 -30.49 -22.88
CA ARG A 306 2.50 -30.88 -22.62
C ARG A 306 2.42 -32.22 -21.89
N ILE A 307 3.21 -33.20 -22.30
CA ILE A 307 3.24 -34.53 -21.70
C ILE A 307 3.92 -34.47 -20.34
N TRP A 308 5.01 -33.71 -20.22
CA TRP A 308 5.73 -33.51 -18.96
C TRP A 308 4.81 -32.96 -17.86
N TRP A 309 4.19 -31.80 -18.08
CA TRP A 309 3.27 -31.17 -17.12
C TRP A 309 2.05 -32.04 -16.82
N SER A 310 1.45 -32.66 -17.84
CA SER A 310 0.28 -33.54 -17.64
C SER A 310 0.62 -34.78 -16.81
N THR A 311 1.84 -35.30 -16.93
CA THR A 311 2.27 -36.49 -16.18
C THR A 311 2.55 -36.15 -14.74
N LEU A 312 3.23 -35.02 -14.49
CA LEU A 312 3.47 -34.53 -13.13
C LEU A 312 2.16 -34.27 -12.38
N ALA A 313 1.20 -33.58 -13.01
CA ALA A 313 -0.11 -33.29 -12.42
C ALA A 313 -0.95 -34.54 -12.09
N LYS A 314 -0.66 -35.68 -12.73
CA LYS A 314 -1.32 -36.97 -12.46
C LYS A 314 -0.50 -37.90 -11.56
N SER A 315 0.66 -37.45 -11.09
CA SER A 315 1.54 -38.25 -10.26
C SER A 315 0.97 -38.42 -8.85
N ASN A 316 1.26 -39.56 -8.23
CA ASN A 316 0.98 -39.78 -6.81
C ASN A 316 2.05 -39.16 -5.90
N LEU A 317 3.15 -38.66 -6.47
CA LEU A 317 4.18 -37.94 -5.73
C LEU A 317 3.70 -36.51 -5.45
N THR A 318 3.49 -36.18 -4.18
CA THR A 318 2.93 -34.91 -3.70
C THR A 318 3.54 -33.70 -4.39
N PHE A 319 4.87 -33.59 -4.42
CA PHE A 319 5.54 -32.42 -5.01
C PHE A 319 5.60 -32.42 -6.55
N PHE A 320 5.44 -33.57 -7.21
CA PHE A 320 5.25 -33.60 -8.67
C PHE A 320 3.89 -32.99 -9.00
N LYS A 321 2.86 -33.46 -8.31
CA LYS A 321 1.49 -32.99 -8.49
C LYS A 321 1.37 -31.51 -8.12
N PHE A 322 1.87 -31.12 -6.96
CA PHE A 322 1.88 -29.73 -6.49
C PHE A 322 2.58 -28.78 -7.48
N GLY A 323 3.84 -29.09 -7.85
CA GLY A 323 4.61 -28.23 -8.76
C GLY A 323 3.99 -28.09 -10.14
N ALA A 324 3.24 -29.09 -10.61
CA ALA A 324 2.50 -28.99 -11.86
C ALA A 324 1.18 -28.22 -11.70
N LEU A 325 0.33 -28.58 -10.73
CA LEU A 325 -0.97 -27.95 -10.56
C LEU A 325 -0.89 -26.46 -10.25
N ASN A 326 0.20 -26.02 -9.63
CA ASN A 326 0.43 -24.62 -9.31
C ASN A 326 1.12 -23.83 -10.44
N ASN A 327 1.61 -24.48 -11.48
CA ASN A 327 2.37 -23.81 -12.54
C ASN A 327 1.51 -23.41 -13.72
N ARG A 328 1.73 -22.19 -14.23
CA ARG A 328 0.96 -21.63 -15.35
C ARG A 328 1.13 -22.41 -16.66
N HIS A 329 2.19 -23.20 -16.80
CA HIS A 329 2.45 -23.96 -18.03
C HIS A 329 1.61 -25.24 -18.12
N THR A 330 0.97 -25.65 -17.02
CA THR A 330 0.11 -26.84 -17.00
C THR A 330 -1.11 -26.68 -17.91
N PRO A 331 -1.45 -27.69 -18.73
CA PRO A 331 -2.58 -27.61 -19.63
C PRO A 331 -3.92 -27.44 -18.88
N PRO A 332 -4.80 -26.50 -19.28
CA PRO A 332 -6.08 -26.25 -18.60
C PRO A 332 -6.97 -27.49 -18.49
N ALA A 333 -6.97 -28.35 -19.50
CA ALA A 333 -7.73 -29.60 -19.49
C ALA A 333 -7.29 -30.58 -18.38
N VAL A 334 -6.04 -30.48 -17.91
CA VAL A 334 -5.53 -31.30 -16.81
C VAL A 334 -5.97 -30.72 -15.47
N LEU A 335 -5.94 -29.39 -15.33
CA LEU A 335 -6.44 -28.68 -14.15
C LEU A 335 -7.94 -28.94 -13.95
N ALA A 336 -8.73 -28.81 -15.02
CA ALA A 336 -10.18 -29.03 -14.99
C ALA A 336 -10.58 -30.49 -14.73
N ALA A 337 -9.66 -31.45 -14.94
CA ALA A 337 -9.88 -32.86 -14.68
C ALA A 337 -9.52 -33.25 -13.24
N GLU A 338 -8.92 -32.36 -12.46
CA GLU A 338 -8.60 -32.61 -11.05
C GLU A 338 -9.88 -32.55 -10.21
N ILE A 339 -10.19 -33.66 -9.54
CA ILE A 339 -11.40 -33.84 -8.73
C ILE A 339 -11.10 -34.28 -7.31
N ASP A 340 -9.83 -34.57 -6.99
CA ASP A 340 -9.41 -34.89 -5.64
C ASP A 340 -9.59 -33.65 -4.76
N PRO A 341 -10.38 -33.71 -3.67
CA PRO A 341 -10.61 -32.57 -2.79
C PRO A 341 -9.33 -31.93 -2.24
N GLU A 342 -8.26 -32.71 -2.04
CA GLU A 342 -6.98 -32.21 -1.56
C GLU A 342 -6.29 -31.30 -2.58
N TRP A 343 -6.44 -31.60 -3.87
CA TRP A 343 -5.70 -30.96 -4.96
C TRP A 343 -6.54 -30.00 -5.78
N TRP A 344 -7.86 -30.12 -5.70
CA TRP A 344 -8.83 -29.31 -6.43
C TRP A 344 -8.66 -27.83 -6.15
N ILE A 345 -8.40 -27.44 -4.88
CA ILE A 345 -8.18 -26.04 -4.51
C ILE A 345 -6.92 -25.48 -5.18
N VAL A 346 -5.84 -26.26 -5.25
CA VAL A 346 -4.59 -25.85 -5.91
C VAL A 346 -4.81 -25.70 -7.42
N ALA A 347 -5.54 -26.64 -8.03
CA ALA A 347 -5.87 -26.57 -9.46
C ALA A 347 -6.80 -25.40 -9.82
N MET A 348 -7.78 -25.08 -8.97
CA MET A 348 -8.69 -23.94 -9.15
C MET A 348 -8.02 -22.59 -8.93
N ASN A 349 -7.08 -22.52 -7.99
CA ASN A 349 -6.33 -21.30 -7.72
C ASN A 349 -5.23 -21.04 -8.76
N ASN A 350 -5.02 -21.96 -9.70
CA ASN A 350 -4.12 -21.71 -10.82
C ASN A 350 -4.64 -20.51 -11.64
N PRO A 351 -3.78 -19.54 -12.01
CA PRO A 351 -4.15 -18.25 -12.58
C PRO A 351 -4.73 -18.31 -14.02
N ARG A 352 -5.04 -19.50 -14.57
CA ARG A 352 -5.34 -19.73 -15.99
C ARG A 352 -6.81 -19.83 -16.35
#